data_AF-A0AAV5GN91-F1
#
_entry.id   AF-A0AAV5GN91-F1
#
_cell.length_a   1.000
_cell.length_b   1.000
_cell.length_c   1.000
_cell.angle_alpha   90.00
_cell.angle_beta   90.00
_cell.angle_gamma   90.00
#
_symmetry.space_group_name_H-M   'P 1'
#
loop_
_entity.id
_entity.type
_entity.pdbx_description
1 polymer ?
#
loop_
_entity_poly.entity_id
_entity_poly.type
_entity_poly.pdbx_seq_one_letter_code
_entity_poly.pdbx_strand_id
1 'polypeptide(L)'
;MRVLVCTGCSSGLGLAALAAFVDRVIAAYPPPRPRWHILAAHRSEELSDEQHALTARCDHHGIPLAWLPLDLADARSVHSFARTVHHRAPHHIDALLLNAACWNTACTEVTLGDTRWTEEAVVNACSQHLLVSLLEPLLGTSGPSRIVVTTSNLHKSVASLDHLTSLLHPPPSPASPSASPNTGKSRYAASKAAQLVSAAYWASKLRDQGVQVVAVSPGFVPTTGLSRSSGPLARWAMQHLLSWAPFAVALEEASPASVDPAQDASVASPAPPANAPPFLYLSLPSSAPLPSPADLRTGTACTPGGLFDSEEVRARTATAGWDGVAREVFGRWEEWTRGAA
;
A
#
# COMPACT_ATOMS: atom_id res chain seq x y z
N MET A 1 -8.42 -10.53 19.68
CA MET A 1 -9.00 -9.42 18.89
C MET A 1 -8.00 -9.16 17.78
N ARG A 2 -8.42 -9.31 16.53
CA ARG A 2 -7.59 -9.04 15.36
C ARG A 2 -7.24 -7.57 15.27
N VAL A 3 -6.10 -7.25 14.68
CA VAL A 3 -5.59 -5.88 14.55
C VAL A 3 -5.34 -5.56 13.09
N LEU A 4 -5.93 -4.45 12.63
CA LEU A 4 -5.63 -3.80 11.36
C LEU A 4 -4.81 -2.54 11.63
N VAL A 5 -3.64 -2.44 11.03
CA VAL A 5 -2.86 -1.20 10.92
C VAL A 5 -2.92 -0.73 9.47
N CYS A 6 -3.27 0.52 9.20
CA CYS A 6 -3.37 1.01 7.81
C CYS A 6 -2.78 2.40 7.61
N THR A 7 -2.10 2.62 6.48
CA THR A 7 -1.56 3.91 6.06
C THR A 7 -2.39 4.52 4.94
N GLY A 8 -2.54 5.86 4.93
CA GLY A 8 -3.23 6.54 3.84
C GLY A 8 -4.74 6.24 3.75
N CYS A 9 -5.36 5.84 4.87
CA CYS A 9 -6.79 5.56 4.97
C CYS A 9 -7.62 6.73 5.51
N SER A 10 -7.02 7.92 5.57
CA SER A 10 -7.65 9.15 6.06
C SER A 10 -8.37 9.95 4.96
N SER A 11 -8.20 9.61 3.67
CA SER A 11 -8.91 10.32 2.59
C SER A 11 -9.03 9.46 1.33
N GLY A 12 -9.88 9.91 0.39
CA GLY A 12 -10.02 9.34 -0.94
C GLY A 12 -10.27 7.83 -0.94
N LEU A 13 -9.58 7.10 -1.82
CA LEU A 13 -9.72 5.64 -1.93
C LEU A 13 -9.40 4.90 -0.64
N GLY A 14 -8.42 5.38 0.14
CA GLY A 14 -8.04 4.70 1.37
C GLY A 14 -9.13 4.77 2.43
N LEU A 15 -9.81 5.92 2.54
CA LEU A 15 -10.94 6.08 3.46
C LEU A 15 -12.15 5.25 3.01
N ALA A 16 -12.45 5.25 1.71
CA ALA A 16 -13.50 4.40 1.15
C ALA A 16 -13.22 2.90 1.36
N ALA A 17 -11.97 2.47 1.17
CA ALA A 17 -11.55 1.09 1.43
C ALA A 17 -11.68 0.72 2.91
N LEU A 18 -11.31 1.63 3.82
CA LEU A 18 -11.46 1.42 5.25
C LEU A 18 -12.94 1.34 5.66
N ALA A 19 -13.78 2.22 5.11
CA ALA A 19 -15.22 2.20 5.33
C ALA A 19 -15.85 0.87 4.87
N ALA A 20 -15.52 0.42 3.65
CA ALA A 20 -15.98 -0.86 3.12
C ALA A 20 -15.48 -2.06 3.94
N PHE A 21 -14.25 -2.00 4.48
CA PHE A 21 -13.74 -3.00 5.40
C PHE A 21 -14.59 -3.07 6.68
N VAL A 22 -14.88 -1.91 7.28
CA VAL A 22 -15.74 -1.82 8.48
C VAL A 22 -17.13 -2.40 8.20
N ASP A 23 -17.74 -2.07 7.07
CA ASP A 23 -19.07 -2.59 6.71
C ASP A 23 -19.08 -4.12 6.57
N ARG A 24 -18.02 -4.69 5.99
CA ARG A 24 -17.85 -6.16 5.94
C ARG A 24 -17.62 -6.77 7.31
N VAL A 25 -16.89 -6.11 8.19
CA VAL A 25 -16.69 -6.57 9.57
C VAL A 25 -18.02 -6.59 10.32
N ILE A 26 -18.83 -5.55 10.18
CA ILE A 26 -20.16 -5.45 10.81
C ILE A 26 -21.07 -6.57 10.29
N ALA A 27 -21.13 -6.76 8.97
CA ALA A 27 -21.97 -7.79 8.37
C ALA A 27 -21.55 -9.22 8.76
N ALA A 28 -20.24 -9.48 8.86
CA ALA A 28 -19.71 -10.80 9.16
C ALA A 28 -19.79 -11.18 10.65
N TYR A 29 -19.82 -10.19 11.56
CA TYR A 29 -19.78 -10.41 13.00
C TYR A 29 -20.86 -9.58 13.72
N PRO A 30 -22.13 -10.01 13.65
CA PRO A 30 -23.18 -9.38 14.44
C PRO A 30 -22.86 -9.48 15.95
N PRO A 31 -23.40 -8.57 16.78
CA PRO A 31 -23.15 -8.54 18.22
C PRO A 31 -23.33 -9.93 18.88
N PRO A 32 -22.52 -10.30 19.89
CA PRO A 32 -21.86 -9.38 20.83
C PRO A 32 -20.33 -9.26 20.69
N ARG A 33 -19.69 -9.58 19.55
CA ARG A 33 -18.22 -9.54 19.45
C ARG A 33 -17.67 -9.04 18.11
N PRO A 34 -17.40 -7.74 17.95
CA PRO A 34 -16.48 -7.29 16.91
C PRO A 34 -15.09 -7.82 17.24
N ARG A 35 -14.47 -8.49 16.26
CA ARG A 35 -13.15 -9.11 16.41
C ARG A 35 -12.01 -8.21 15.97
N TRP A 36 -12.21 -6.91 15.71
CA TRP A 36 -11.18 -6.05 15.11
C TRP A 36 -10.88 -4.79 15.94
N HIS A 37 -9.59 -4.48 16.05
CA HIS A 37 -9.01 -3.20 16.44
C HIS A 37 -8.44 -2.55 15.17
N ILE A 38 -8.70 -1.27 14.94
CA ILE A 38 -8.19 -0.54 13.78
C ILE A 38 -7.30 0.61 14.27
N LEU A 39 -6.05 0.63 13.79
CA LEU A 39 -5.10 1.71 13.96
C LEU A 39 -4.85 2.36 12.60
N ALA A 40 -5.53 3.47 12.33
CA ALA A 40 -5.47 4.17 11.05
C ALA A 40 -4.50 5.35 11.12
N ALA A 41 -3.52 5.38 10.24
CA ALA A 41 -2.58 6.47 10.15
C ALA A 41 -3.27 7.74 9.61
N HIS A 42 -2.98 8.86 10.23
CA HIS A 42 -3.58 10.16 9.96
C HIS A 42 -2.49 11.23 9.97
N ARG A 43 -2.47 12.12 8.98
CA ARG A 43 -1.44 13.16 8.87
C ARG A 43 -1.89 14.51 9.42
N SER A 44 -3.18 14.80 9.40
CA SER A 44 -3.72 16.09 9.84
C SER A 44 -3.97 16.11 11.36
N GLU A 45 -4.13 17.30 11.93
CA GLU A 45 -4.44 17.45 13.36
C GLU A 45 -5.93 17.21 13.65
N GLU A 46 -6.80 17.60 12.71
CA GLU A 46 -8.26 17.49 12.84
C GLU A 46 -8.82 16.42 11.92
N LEU A 47 -9.88 15.76 12.40
CA LEU A 47 -10.62 14.78 11.62
C LEU A 47 -11.64 15.48 10.70
N SER A 48 -11.89 14.92 9.52
CA SER A 48 -12.97 15.35 8.64
C SER A 48 -14.32 14.77 9.07
N ASP A 49 -15.42 15.35 8.56
CA ASP A 49 -16.78 14.84 8.81
C ASP A 49 -16.93 13.36 8.42
N GLU A 50 -16.32 12.93 7.31
CA GLU A 50 -16.33 11.54 6.85
C GLU A 50 -15.61 10.61 7.86
N GLN A 51 -14.51 11.06 8.45
CA GLN A 51 -13.77 10.30 9.44
C GLN A 51 -14.51 10.26 10.78
N HIS A 52 -15.16 11.36 11.17
CA HIS A 52 -16.06 11.39 12.33
C HIS A 52 -17.23 10.43 12.16
N ALA A 53 -17.86 10.41 10.98
CA ALA A 53 -18.94 9.48 10.67
C ALA A 53 -18.47 8.02 10.72
N LEU A 54 -17.29 7.72 10.16
CA LEU A 54 -16.71 6.37 10.24
C LEU A 54 -16.40 5.96 11.68
N THR A 55 -15.88 6.88 12.49
CA THR A 55 -15.58 6.65 13.91
C THR A 55 -16.86 6.36 14.70
N ALA A 56 -17.89 7.19 14.54
CA ALA A 56 -19.19 6.99 15.19
C ALA A 56 -19.84 5.65 14.81
N ARG A 57 -19.72 5.25 13.53
CA ARG A 57 -20.18 3.94 13.06
C ARG A 57 -19.40 2.80 13.72
N CYS A 58 -18.08 2.92 13.83
CA CYS A 58 -17.25 1.93 14.53
C CYS A 58 -17.65 1.81 16.00
N ASP A 59 -17.84 2.94 16.69
CA ASP A 59 -18.24 2.99 18.11
C ASP A 59 -19.61 2.35 18.34
N HIS A 60 -20.59 2.62 17.47
CA HIS A 60 -21.92 2.01 17.53
C HIS A 60 -21.88 0.48 17.48
N HIS A 61 -20.92 -0.07 16.72
CA HIS A 61 -20.71 -1.52 16.59
C HIS A 61 -19.60 -2.07 17.49
N GLY A 62 -19.03 -1.24 18.39
CA GLY A 62 -17.98 -1.65 19.33
C GLY A 62 -16.63 -1.98 18.69
N ILE A 63 -16.33 -1.47 17.50
CA ILE A 63 -15.06 -1.67 16.78
C ILE A 63 -14.10 -0.54 17.20
N PRO A 64 -13.03 -0.79 17.98
CA PRO A 64 -12.12 0.29 18.35
C PRO A 64 -11.36 0.79 17.12
N LEU A 65 -11.56 2.06 16.78
CA LEU A 65 -10.83 2.76 15.72
C LEU A 65 -10.04 3.93 16.32
N ALA A 66 -8.73 3.94 16.13
CA ALA A 66 -7.86 5.04 16.52
C ALA A 66 -7.16 5.65 15.31
N TRP A 67 -7.27 6.97 15.19
CA TRP A 67 -6.50 7.77 14.24
C TRP A 67 -5.17 8.15 14.89
N LEU A 68 -4.04 7.75 14.29
CA LEU A 68 -2.70 7.94 14.86
C LEU A 68 -1.84 8.83 13.94
N PRO A 69 -1.09 9.79 14.51
CA PRO A 69 -0.25 10.69 13.72
C PRO A 69 0.84 9.91 12.97
N LEU A 70 0.96 10.15 11.67
CA LEU A 70 2.04 9.62 10.84
C LEU A 70 2.31 10.57 9.67
N ASP A 71 3.57 11.00 9.57
CA ASP A 71 4.12 11.60 8.37
C ASP A 71 5.15 10.63 7.78
N LEU A 72 4.86 10.11 6.59
CA LEU A 72 5.75 9.20 5.89
C LEU A 72 6.95 9.92 5.25
N ALA A 73 6.95 11.25 5.17
CA ALA A 73 8.12 12.02 4.72
C ALA A 73 9.17 12.20 5.84
N ASP A 74 8.83 11.88 7.10
CA ASP A 74 9.73 11.99 8.25
C ASP A 74 9.96 10.63 8.91
N ALA A 75 11.19 10.11 8.84
CA ALA A 75 11.56 8.85 9.47
C ALA A 75 11.30 8.85 10.98
N ARG A 76 11.47 9.98 11.69
CA ARG A 76 11.18 10.05 13.14
C ARG A 76 9.70 9.84 13.42
N SER A 77 8.84 10.39 12.57
CA SER A 77 7.40 10.18 12.62
C SER A 77 7.03 8.71 12.39
N VAL A 78 7.68 8.04 11.41
CA VAL A 78 7.53 6.59 11.18
C VAL A 78 7.89 5.77 12.43
N HIS A 79 9.02 6.09 13.07
CA HIS A 79 9.44 5.44 14.31
C HIS A 79 8.46 5.71 15.46
N SER A 80 7.97 6.94 15.60
CA SER A 80 7.00 7.28 16.64
C SER A 80 5.67 6.56 16.47
N PHE A 81 5.18 6.48 15.23
CA PHE A 81 3.99 5.71 14.87
C PHE A 81 4.19 4.22 15.20
N ALA A 82 5.31 3.62 14.80
CA ALA A 82 5.60 2.22 15.10
C ALA A 82 5.62 1.94 16.61
N ARG A 83 6.27 2.78 17.41
CA ARG A 83 6.24 2.67 18.89
C ARG A 83 4.80 2.74 19.44
N THR A 84 3.98 3.62 18.89
CA THR A 84 2.57 3.75 19.28
C THR A 84 1.77 2.49 18.93
N VAL A 85 2.03 1.89 17.77
CA VAL A 85 1.43 0.60 17.37
C VAL A 85 1.85 -0.51 18.32
N HIS A 86 3.14 -0.63 18.65
CA HIS A 86 3.62 -1.59 19.65
C HIS A 86 2.93 -1.42 21.01
N HIS A 87 2.69 -0.19 21.45
CA HIS A 87 1.97 0.07 22.70
C HIS A 87 0.48 -0.31 22.63
N ARG A 88 -0.19 0.00 21.52
CA ARG A 88 -1.65 -0.24 21.37
C ARG A 88 -2.03 -1.65 20.90
N ALA A 89 -1.09 -2.36 20.29
CA ALA A 89 -1.24 -3.72 19.78
C ALA A 89 0.02 -4.56 20.08
N PRO A 90 0.33 -4.83 21.37
CA PRO A 90 1.62 -5.39 21.79
C PRO A 90 1.85 -6.86 21.42
N HIS A 91 0.83 -7.57 20.92
CA HIS A 91 0.90 -9.02 20.73
C HIS A 91 1.00 -9.45 19.27
N HIS A 92 0.19 -8.86 18.39
CA HIS A 92 0.12 -9.26 16.98
C HIS A 92 -0.53 -8.18 16.11
N ILE A 93 -0.21 -8.23 14.82
CA ILE A 93 -0.90 -7.52 13.74
C ILE A 93 -1.41 -8.57 12.73
N ASP A 94 -2.72 -8.66 12.54
CA ASP A 94 -3.32 -9.59 11.56
C ASP A 94 -3.27 -9.03 10.14
N ALA A 95 -3.40 -7.71 10.01
CA ALA A 95 -3.40 -7.03 8.72
C ALA A 95 -2.64 -5.71 8.77
N LEU A 96 -1.70 -5.53 7.84
CA LEU A 96 -0.99 -4.29 7.60
C LEU A 96 -1.32 -3.81 6.18
N LEU A 97 -2.08 -2.71 6.06
CA LEU A 97 -2.43 -2.10 4.79
C LEU A 97 -1.54 -0.90 4.50
N LEU A 98 -0.64 -1.06 3.53
CA LEU A 98 0.29 -0.07 3.02
C LEU A 98 -0.34 0.64 1.80
N ASN A 99 -1.23 1.59 2.06
CA ASN A 99 -2.01 2.27 1.02
C ASN A 99 -1.57 3.71 0.74
N ALA A 100 -0.87 4.36 1.66
CA ALA A 100 -0.44 5.75 1.48
C ALA A 100 0.37 5.95 0.20
N ALA A 101 0.07 7.04 -0.51
CA ALA A 101 0.84 7.47 -1.65
C ALA A 101 0.79 8.99 -1.84
N CYS A 102 1.86 9.56 -2.38
CA CYS A 102 1.90 10.90 -2.95
C CYS A 102 2.34 10.84 -4.42
N TRP A 103 2.02 11.93 -5.12
CA TRP A 103 2.47 12.22 -6.47
C TRP A 103 2.88 13.68 -6.50
N ASN A 104 4.11 13.98 -6.92
CA ASN A 104 4.59 15.34 -6.97
C ASN A 104 5.11 15.72 -8.37
N THR A 105 4.53 16.78 -8.92
CA THR A 105 5.01 17.34 -10.19
C THR A 105 6.34 18.08 -10.01
N ALA A 106 6.53 18.73 -8.86
CA ALA A 106 7.82 19.25 -8.44
C ALA A 106 8.68 18.08 -7.93
N CYS A 107 9.96 18.03 -8.29
CA CYS A 107 10.88 17.01 -7.79
C CYS A 107 11.29 17.35 -6.33
N THR A 108 10.34 17.30 -5.40
CA THR A 108 10.62 17.55 -3.98
C THR A 108 11.58 16.48 -3.46
N GLU A 109 12.62 16.93 -2.77
CA GLU A 109 13.65 16.08 -2.19
C GLU A 109 13.38 15.84 -0.71
N VAL A 110 13.58 14.60 -0.26
CA VAL A 110 13.52 14.21 1.15
C VAL A 110 14.80 13.43 1.47
N THR A 111 15.43 13.73 2.60
CA THR A 111 16.69 13.09 3.00
C THR A 111 16.41 12.00 4.04
N LEU A 112 16.89 10.78 3.77
CA LEU A 112 16.85 9.65 4.71
C LEU A 112 18.28 9.17 4.95
N GLY A 113 18.75 9.25 6.20
CA GLY A 113 20.17 9.08 6.52
C GLY A 113 21.02 10.08 5.73
N ASP A 114 22.04 9.60 5.02
CA ASP A 114 22.93 10.43 4.20
C ASP A 114 22.51 10.48 2.71
N THR A 115 21.33 9.96 2.37
CA THR A 115 20.88 9.83 0.98
C THR A 115 19.68 10.74 0.71
N ARG A 116 19.74 11.45 -0.42
CA ARG A 116 18.62 12.26 -0.93
C ARG A 116 17.73 11.39 -1.82
N TRP A 117 16.44 11.49 -1.60
CA TRP A 117 15.40 10.75 -2.30
C TRP A 117 14.37 11.73 -2.85
N THR A 118 13.62 11.27 -3.84
CA THR A 118 12.38 11.95 -4.26
C THR A 118 11.30 11.71 -3.19
N GLU A 119 10.40 12.67 -3.00
CA GLU A 119 9.31 12.55 -2.03
C GLU A 119 8.44 11.30 -2.30
N GLU A 120 8.16 11.00 -3.58
CA GLU A 120 7.41 9.79 -3.94
C GLU A 120 8.15 8.51 -3.55
N ALA A 121 9.47 8.46 -3.73
CA ALA A 121 10.27 7.32 -3.28
C ALA A 121 10.17 7.14 -1.76
N VAL A 122 10.22 8.23 -1.00
CA VAL A 122 10.13 8.17 0.47
C VAL A 122 8.76 7.75 0.94
N VAL A 123 7.70 8.48 0.56
CA VAL A 123 6.34 8.25 1.06
C VAL A 123 5.77 6.92 0.55
N ASN A 124 5.95 6.62 -0.73
CA ASN A 124 5.28 5.45 -1.32
C ASN A 124 6.04 4.16 -1.00
N ALA A 125 7.37 4.20 -0.88
CA ALA A 125 8.19 2.99 -0.76
C ALA A 125 9.09 2.96 0.48
N CYS A 126 10.04 3.89 0.65
CA CYS A 126 11.10 3.78 1.67
C CYS A 126 10.53 3.76 3.10
N SER A 127 9.68 4.72 3.45
CA SER A 127 9.10 4.81 4.79
C SER A 127 8.13 3.68 5.09
N GLN A 128 7.47 3.14 4.06
CA GLN A 128 6.61 1.97 4.23
C GLN A 128 7.42 0.68 4.37
N HIS A 129 8.55 0.55 3.67
CA HIS A 129 9.51 -0.53 3.88
C HIS A 129 10.10 -0.49 5.31
N LEU A 130 10.52 0.70 5.76
CA LEU A 130 10.97 0.93 7.12
C LEU A 130 9.86 0.57 8.13
N LEU A 131 8.62 1.02 7.91
CA LEU A 131 7.50 0.71 8.79
C LEU A 131 7.27 -0.80 8.94
N VAL A 132 7.35 -1.58 7.85
CA VAL A 132 7.24 -3.05 7.94
C VAL A 132 8.39 -3.60 8.79
N SER A 133 9.62 -3.13 8.63
CA SER A 133 10.75 -3.61 9.45
C SER A 133 10.56 -3.35 10.94
N LEU A 134 9.92 -2.24 11.30
CA LEU A 134 9.65 -1.89 12.69
C LEU A 134 8.48 -2.67 13.30
N LEU A 135 7.54 -3.10 12.46
CA LEU A 135 6.36 -3.87 12.86
C LEU A 135 6.54 -5.38 12.64
N GLU A 136 7.62 -5.82 11.98
CA GLU A 136 7.96 -7.21 11.75
C GLU A 136 7.82 -8.08 13.01
N PRO A 137 8.30 -7.66 14.21
CA PRO A 137 8.17 -8.49 15.41
C PRO A 137 6.73 -8.77 15.85
N LEU A 138 5.73 -8.11 15.28
CA LEU A 138 4.30 -8.31 15.57
C LEU A 138 3.58 -9.13 14.47
N LEU A 139 4.26 -9.45 13.37
CA LEU A 139 3.68 -10.19 12.25
C LEU A 139 3.97 -11.69 12.42
N GLY A 140 2.97 -12.55 12.18
CA GLY A 140 3.11 -14.00 12.24
C GLY A 140 3.23 -14.61 13.65
N THR A 141 3.28 -13.80 14.71
CA THR A 141 3.56 -14.26 16.08
C THR A 141 2.45 -15.09 16.72
N SER A 142 1.18 -14.75 16.45
CA SER A 142 0.00 -15.34 17.11
C SER A 142 -0.99 -15.97 16.12
N GLY A 143 -0.59 -16.10 14.86
CA GLY A 143 -1.44 -16.56 13.77
C GLY A 143 -1.04 -15.95 12.42
N PRO A 144 -1.73 -16.31 11.33
CA PRO A 144 -1.41 -15.82 10.00
C PRO A 144 -1.64 -14.30 9.92
N SER A 145 -0.62 -13.57 9.47
CA SER A 145 -0.70 -12.13 9.20
C SER A 145 -0.72 -11.86 7.70
N ARG A 146 -1.23 -10.70 7.30
CA ARG A 146 -1.22 -10.25 5.91
C ARG A 146 -0.68 -8.84 5.77
N ILE A 147 0.26 -8.64 4.87
CA ILE A 147 0.68 -7.33 4.40
C ILE A 147 0.01 -7.09 3.04
N VAL A 148 -0.70 -5.98 2.89
CA VAL A 148 -1.34 -5.57 1.63
C VAL A 148 -0.72 -4.27 1.17
N VAL A 149 -0.16 -4.24 -0.04
CA VAL A 149 0.53 -3.08 -0.62
C VAL A 149 -0.28 -2.52 -1.78
N THR A 150 -0.74 -1.29 -1.69
CA THR A 150 -1.44 -0.61 -2.80
C THR A 150 -0.42 -0.04 -3.79
N THR A 151 -0.28 -0.69 -4.94
CA THR A 151 0.59 -0.29 -6.04
C THR A 151 -0.21 0.24 -7.25
N SER A 152 0.42 0.36 -8.41
CA SER A 152 -0.19 0.82 -9.67
C SER A 152 0.43 0.10 -10.86
N ASN A 153 -0.35 -0.17 -11.90
CA ASN A 153 0.15 -0.68 -13.19
C ASN A 153 1.23 0.20 -13.85
N LEU A 154 1.41 1.45 -13.41
CA LEU A 154 2.54 2.28 -13.85
C LEU A 154 3.92 1.68 -13.51
N HIS A 155 4.03 0.78 -12.53
CA HIS A 155 5.29 0.06 -12.27
C HIS A 155 5.86 -0.64 -13.51
N LYS A 156 4.99 -1.03 -14.47
CA LYS A 156 5.38 -1.75 -15.68
C LYS A 156 6.24 -0.92 -16.64
N SER A 157 6.25 0.42 -16.51
CA SER A 157 7.11 1.28 -17.33
C SER A 157 8.56 1.33 -16.86
N VAL A 158 8.88 0.72 -15.71
CA VAL A 158 10.25 0.62 -15.19
C VAL A 158 10.82 -0.71 -15.65
N ALA A 159 11.90 -0.65 -16.45
CA ALA A 159 12.40 -1.81 -17.19
C ALA A 159 13.62 -2.51 -16.55
N SER A 160 14.39 -1.81 -15.73
CA SER A 160 15.64 -2.29 -15.11
C SER A 160 15.80 -1.76 -13.69
N LEU A 161 16.68 -2.38 -12.88
CA LEU A 161 16.99 -1.88 -11.54
C LEU A 161 17.76 -0.55 -11.62
N ASP A 162 18.67 -0.41 -12.58
CA ASP A 162 19.36 0.86 -12.82
C ASP A 162 18.39 2.00 -13.11
N HIS A 163 17.37 1.75 -13.94
CA HIS A 163 16.33 2.74 -14.24
C HIS A 163 15.49 3.05 -13.00
N LEU A 164 15.12 2.03 -12.22
CA LEU A 164 14.43 2.21 -10.93
C LEU A 164 15.23 3.13 -10.02
N THR A 165 16.46 2.75 -9.67
CA THR A 165 17.32 3.46 -8.73
C THR A 165 17.56 4.90 -9.19
N SER A 166 17.81 5.12 -10.48
CA SER A 166 18.01 6.48 -11.03
C SER A 166 16.82 7.43 -10.83
N LEU A 167 15.59 6.91 -10.82
CA LEU A 167 14.36 7.69 -10.68
C LEU A 167 13.89 7.85 -9.24
N LEU A 168 14.39 7.03 -8.30
CA LEU A 168 14.11 7.19 -6.88
C LEU A 168 14.87 8.36 -6.26
N HIS A 169 15.99 8.76 -6.87
CA HIS A 169 16.84 9.86 -6.44
C HIS A 169 16.63 11.12 -7.30
N PRO A 170 16.86 12.32 -6.72
CA PRO A 170 16.89 13.54 -7.52
C PRO A 170 18.02 13.49 -8.54
N PRO A 171 17.83 14.10 -9.74
CA PRO A 171 18.86 14.11 -10.76
C PRO A 171 20.11 14.85 -10.27
N PRO A 172 21.33 14.38 -10.61
CA PRO A 172 22.58 14.99 -10.15
C PRO A 172 22.78 16.41 -10.70
N SER A 173 22.18 16.74 -11.84
CA SER A 173 22.12 18.10 -12.40
C SER A 173 20.86 18.26 -13.25
N PRO A 174 20.17 19.43 -13.20
CA PRO A 174 19.01 19.72 -14.04
C PRO A 174 19.36 19.78 -15.55
N ALA A 175 20.65 19.86 -15.90
CA ALA A 175 21.13 19.98 -17.28
C ALA A 175 21.65 18.67 -17.89
N SER A 176 21.61 17.54 -17.16
CA SER A 176 22.14 16.28 -17.69
C SER A 176 21.11 15.61 -18.61
N PRO A 177 21.42 15.36 -19.90
CA PRO A 177 20.54 14.62 -20.78
C PRO A 177 20.51 13.16 -20.34
N SER A 178 19.53 12.79 -19.52
CA SER A 178 19.19 11.39 -19.28
C SER A 178 18.43 10.86 -20.49
N ALA A 179 18.72 9.62 -20.90
CA ALA A 179 17.97 8.91 -21.95
C ALA A 179 16.48 8.71 -21.59
N SER A 180 16.13 8.84 -20.30
CA SER A 180 14.75 8.77 -19.80
C SER A 180 14.40 10.06 -19.04
N PRO A 181 13.31 10.77 -19.40
CA PRO A 181 12.96 12.04 -18.76
C PRO A 181 12.49 11.82 -17.32
N ASN A 182 13.17 12.45 -16.34
CA ASN A 182 12.80 12.43 -14.91
C ASN A 182 11.57 13.34 -14.67
N THR A 183 10.42 12.86 -15.09
CA THR A 183 9.10 13.47 -14.87
C THR A 183 8.47 13.00 -13.55
N GLY A 184 7.48 13.74 -13.03
CA GLY A 184 6.69 13.26 -11.88
C GLY A 184 6.04 11.89 -12.14
N LYS A 185 5.64 11.63 -13.40
CA LYS A 185 5.09 10.33 -13.80
C LYS A 185 6.09 9.19 -13.70
N SER A 186 7.31 9.40 -14.19
CA SER A 186 8.38 8.39 -14.09
C SER A 186 8.80 8.16 -12.65
N ARG A 187 8.93 9.21 -11.82
CA ARG A 187 9.24 9.07 -10.38
C ARG A 187 8.16 8.30 -9.64
N TYR A 188 6.89 8.62 -9.89
CA TYR A 188 5.79 7.87 -9.31
C TYR A 188 5.81 6.41 -9.78
N ALA A 189 5.99 6.14 -11.09
CA ALA A 189 6.12 4.79 -11.61
C ALA A 189 7.27 4.00 -10.94
N ALA A 190 8.43 4.64 -10.76
CA ALA A 190 9.57 4.10 -10.03
C ALA A 190 9.22 3.79 -8.56
N SER A 191 8.56 4.71 -7.86
CA SER A 191 8.09 4.49 -6.49
C SER A 191 7.13 3.29 -6.37
N LYS A 192 6.28 3.06 -7.38
CA LYS A 192 5.35 1.92 -7.44
C LYS A 192 6.04 0.60 -7.79
N ALA A 193 7.11 0.64 -8.59
CA ALA A 193 8.00 -0.51 -8.79
C ALA A 193 8.80 -0.83 -7.52
N ALA A 194 9.31 0.18 -6.80
CA ALA A 194 9.98 -0.01 -5.51
C ALA A 194 9.05 -0.65 -4.46
N GLN A 195 7.77 -0.27 -4.42
CA GLN A 195 6.77 -0.95 -3.58
C GLN A 195 6.67 -2.46 -3.86
N LEU A 196 6.76 -2.87 -5.13
CA LEU A 196 6.77 -4.29 -5.49
C LEU A 196 8.08 -4.98 -5.08
N VAL A 197 9.23 -4.31 -5.19
CA VAL A 197 10.52 -4.84 -4.70
C VAL A 197 10.44 -5.08 -3.19
N SER A 198 9.92 -4.10 -2.45
CA SER A 198 9.66 -4.21 -1.00
C SER A 198 8.74 -5.39 -0.70
N ALA A 199 7.62 -5.51 -1.41
CA ALA A 199 6.66 -6.60 -1.22
C ALA A 199 7.28 -7.99 -1.49
N ALA A 200 8.10 -8.13 -2.54
CA ALA A 200 8.77 -9.37 -2.86
C ALA A 200 9.85 -9.74 -1.83
N TYR A 201 10.58 -8.74 -1.31
CA TYR A 201 11.50 -8.94 -0.19
C TYR A 201 10.77 -9.43 1.07
N TRP A 202 9.71 -8.74 1.50
CA TRP A 202 8.98 -9.14 2.71
C TRP A 202 8.28 -10.49 2.54
N ALA A 203 7.78 -10.80 1.34
CA ALA A 203 7.27 -12.13 1.01
C ALA A 203 8.34 -13.21 1.18
N SER A 204 9.56 -12.94 0.71
CA SER A 204 10.67 -13.88 0.86
C SER A 204 11.11 -14.02 2.31
N LYS A 205 11.24 -12.91 3.04
CA LYS A 205 11.75 -12.88 4.42
C LYS A 205 10.78 -13.49 5.43
N LEU A 206 9.49 -13.26 5.26
CA LEU A 206 8.45 -13.66 6.23
C LEU A 206 7.73 -14.95 5.84
N ARG A 207 8.20 -15.64 4.80
CA ARG A 207 7.60 -16.88 4.26
C ARG A 207 7.34 -17.91 5.36
N ASP A 208 8.35 -18.17 6.19
CA ASP A 208 8.31 -19.22 7.21
C ASP A 208 7.57 -18.77 8.49
N GLN A 209 7.16 -17.51 8.56
CA GLN A 209 6.43 -16.91 9.69
C GLN A 209 4.90 -16.92 9.47
N GLY A 210 4.41 -17.56 8.40
CA GLY A 210 2.98 -17.58 8.08
C GLY A 210 2.42 -16.21 7.67
N VAL A 211 3.28 -15.30 7.20
CA VAL A 211 2.87 -13.97 6.73
C VAL A 211 2.68 -14.00 5.22
N GLN A 212 1.50 -13.58 4.77
CA GLN A 212 1.20 -13.43 3.35
C GLN A 212 1.41 -11.98 2.91
N VAL A 213 2.15 -11.76 1.81
CA VAL A 213 2.30 -10.43 1.23
C VAL A 213 1.56 -10.35 -0.10
N VAL A 214 0.67 -9.37 -0.22
CA VAL A 214 -0.19 -9.16 -1.38
C VAL A 214 0.01 -7.74 -1.91
N ALA A 215 0.32 -7.59 -3.18
CA ALA A 215 0.39 -6.30 -3.85
C ALA A 215 -0.83 -6.11 -4.77
N VAL A 216 -1.56 -5.01 -4.60
CA VAL A 216 -2.83 -4.76 -5.29
C VAL A 216 -2.73 -3.48 -6.11
N SER A 217 -3.06 -3.55 -7.40
CA SER A 217 -3.21 -2.42 -8.29
C SER A 217 -4.70 -2.21 -8.61
N PRO A 218 -5.36 -1.18 -8.05
CA PRO A 218 -6.82 -0.99 -8.13
C PRO A 218 -7.33 -0.49 -9.49
N GLY A 219 -6.47 -0.36 -10.52
CA GLY A 219 -6.84 0.24 -11.81
C GLY A 219 -6.75 1.78 -11.80
N PHE A 220 -7.04 2.42 -12.93
CA PHE A 220 -7.06 3.88 -13.02
C PHE A 220 -8.36 4.42 -12.44
N VAL A 221 -8.28 5.16 -11.33
CA VAL A 221 -9.43 5.81 -10.70
C VAL A 221 -9.31 7.34 -10.91
N PRO A 222 -10.09 7.94 -11.82
CA PRO A 222 -9.93 9.33 -12.22
C PRO A 222 -10.22 10.35 -11.10
N THR A 223 -11.00 9.98 -10.10
CA THR A 223 -11.56 10.89 -9.08
C THR A 223 -10.74 10.94 -7.78
N THR A 224 -9.56 10.32 -7.75
CA THR A 224 -8.74 10.34 -6.53
C THR A 224 -8.13 11.73 -6.29
N GLY A 225 -8.16 12.19 -5.05
CA GLY A 225 -7.56 13.45 -4.60
C GLY A 225 -6.02 13.52 -4.71
N LEU A 226 -5.41 12.72 -5.58
CA LEU A 226 -4.01 12.79 -6.00
C LEU A 226 -3.73 14.00 -6.91
N SER A 227 -4.76 14.60 -7.51
CA SER A 227 -4.66 15.77 -8.42
C SER A 227 -4.86 17.13 -7.74
N ARG A 228 -4.52 17.27 -6.44
CA ARG A 228 -4.72 18.55 -5.70
C ARG A 228 -4.06 19.77 -6.35
N SER A 229 -3.06 19.60 -7.22
CA SER A 229 -2.39 20.67 -7.96
C SER A 229 -3.09 21.11 -9.26
N SER A 230 -4.21 20.49 -9.66
CA SER A 230 -4.97 20.91 -10.84
C SER A 230 -6.05 21.94 -10.47
N GLY A 231 -6.07 23.07 -11.19
CA GLY A 231 -6.97 24.21 -10.93
C GLY A 231 -8.47 23.85 -10.97
N PRO A 232 -9.36 24.70 -10.42
CA PRO A 232 -10.79 24.39 -10.24
C PRO A 232 -11.49 24.03 -11.55
N LEU A 233 -11.11 24.69 -12.65
CA LEU A 233 -11.65 24.44 -13.99
C LEU A 233 -11.20 23.09 -14.56
N ALA A 234 -9.96 22.66 -14.26
CA ALA A 234 -9.45 21.34 -14.66
C ALA A 234 -10.10 20.22 -13.84
N ARG A 235 -10.44 20.48 -12.57
CA ARG A 235 -11.19 19.56 -11.71
C ARG A 235 -12.64 19.39 -12.18
N TRP A 236 -13.29 20.51 -12.51
CA TRP A 236 -14.62 20.52 -13.13
C TRP A 236 -14.60 19.83 -14.50
N ALA A 237 -13.61 20.13 -15.35
CA ALA A 237 -13.42 19.47 -16.64
C ALA A 237 -13.18 17.97 -16.47
N MET A 238 -12.35 17.52 -15.52
CA MET A 238 -12.15 16.09 -15.24
C MET A 238 -13.41 15.42 -14.66
N GLN A 239 -14.27 16.15 -13.95
CA GLN A 239 -15.54 15.63 -13.44
C GLN A 239 -16.62 15.53 -14.54
N HIS A 240 -16.61 16.42 -15.54
CA HIS A 240 -17.67 16.52 -16.55
C HIS A 240 -17.30 16.05 -17.97
N LEU A 241 -16.01 15.92 -18.32
CA LEU A 241 -15.56 15.34 -19.60
C LEU A 241 -15.31 13.82 -19.50
N LEU A 242 -15.03 13.28 -18.31
CA LEU A 242 -14.88 11.83 -18.14
C LEU A 242 -16.20 11.06 -18.05
N SER A 243 -17.31 11.73 -17.76
CA SER A 243 -18.65 11.12 -17.91
C SER A 243 -19.01 10.80 -19.37
N TRP A 244 -18.18 11.22 -20.32
CA TRP A 244 -18.30 10.93 -21.76
C TRP A 244 -17.23 9.97 -22.29
N ALA A 245 -16.37 9.43 -21.44
CA ALA A 245 -15.31 8.52 -21.85
C ALA A 245 -15.54 7.11 -21.28
N PRO A 246 -15.46 6.03 -22.09
CA PRO A 246 -15.87 4.67 -21.72
C PRO A 246 -14.91 3.96 -20.72
N PHE A 247 -14.11 4.72 -19.96
CA PHE A 247 -13.10 4.24 -19.01
C PHE A 247 -13.24 4.81 -17.59
N ALA A 248 -14.32 5.52 -17.27
CA ALA A 248 -14.61 6.02 -15.93
C ALA A 248 -15.92 5.43 -15.40
N VAL A 249 -15.86 4.71 -14.28
CA VAL A 249 -17.07 4.23 -13.60
C VAL A 249 -17.61 5.35 -12.71
N ALA A 250 -18.88 5.68 -12.91
CA ALA A 250 -19.65 6.56 -12.04
C ALA A 250 -19.95 5.85 -10.70
N LEU A 251 -19.89 6.60 -9.60
CA LEU A 251 -20.09 6.13 -8.22
C LEU A 251 -21.48 5.50 -7.93
N GLU A 252 -22.37 5.41 -8.92
CA GLU A 252 -23.75 4.94 -8.77
C GLU A 252 -24.00 3.50 -9.26
N GLU A 253 -23.06 2.82 -9.93
CA GLU A 253 -23.29 1.44 -10.42
C GLU A 253 -23.02 0.34 -9.37
N ALA A 254 -22.70 0.70 -8.12
CA ALA A 254 -22.67 -0.25 -7.02
C ALA A 254 -24.09 -0.48 -6.47
N SER A 255 -24.88 -1.31 -7.15
CA SER A 255 -26.16 -1.83 -6.63
C SER A 255 -26.33 -3.33 -6.93
N PRO A 256 -27.20 -4.07 -6.22
CA PRO A 256 -26.80 -5.20 -5.40
C PRO A 256 -27.20 -6.51 -6.11
N ALA A 257 -26.25 -7.20 -6.70
CA ALA A 257 -26.48 -8.57 -7.13
C ALA A 257 -26.45 -9.49 -5.90
N SER A 258 -27.65 -9.87 -5.47
CA SER A 258 -28.00 -10.95 -4.56
C SER A 258 -26.93 -12.04 -4.39
N VAL A 259 -26.38 -12.13 -3.19
CA VAL A 259 -25.61 -13.30 -2.73
C VAL A 259 -26.39 -13.94 -1.58
N ASP A 260 -26.69 -15.22 -1.79
CA ASP A 260 -27.39 -16.11 -0.87
C ASP A 260 -26.71 -16.13 0.52
N PRO A 261 -27.41 -15.75 1.61
CA PRO A 261 -26.84 -15.67 2.94
C PRO A 261 -26.55 -17.04 3.59
N ALA A 262 -26.83 -18.15 2.91
CA ALA A 262 -26.61 -19.50 3.42
C ALA A 262 -25.30 -20.17 2.95
N GLN A 263 -24.44 -19.49 2.19
CA GLN A 263 -23.09 -19.98 1.85
C GLN A 263 -21.98 -19.23 2.61
N ASP A 264 -22.05 -19.39 3.94
CA ASP A 264 -20.97 -19.52 4.91
C ASP A 264 -19.62 -18.79 4.68
N ALA A 265 -19.45 -17.71 5.45
CA ALA A 265 -18.53 -17.68 6.59
C ALA A 265 -17.00 -17.85 6.38
N SER A 266 -16.45 -17.58 5.19
CA SER A 266 -14.99 -17.68 4.93
C SER A 266 -14.19 -16.35 4.94
N VAL A 267 -14.70 -15.30 5.60
CA VAL A 267 -13.90 -14.09 5.94
C VAL A 267 -12.79 -14.41 6.96
N ALA A 268 -12.82 -15.61 7.56
CA ALA A 268 -11.63 -16.30 8.02
C ALA A 268 -11.28 -17.36 6.96
N SER A 269 -10.51 -16.98 5.92
CA SER A 269 -9.83 -18.01 5.15
C SER A 269 -8.90 -18.77 6.10
N PRO A 270 -8.84 -20.12 6.05
CA PRO A 270 -7.81 -20.86 6.76
C PRO A 270 -6.44 -20.32 6.35
N ALA A 271 -5.44 -20.50 7.23
CA ALA A 271 -4.05 -20.22 6.89
C ALA A 271 -3.76 -20.76 5.47
N PRO A 272 -3.10 -19.98 4.60
CA PRO A 272 -2.82 -20.43 3.25
C PRO A 272 -2.11 -21.80 3.31
N PRO A 273 -2.39 -22.72 2.38
CA PRO A 273 -1.67 -23.99 2.34
C PRO A 273 -0.17 -23.69 2.31
N ALA A 274 0.65 -24.54 2.91
CA ALA A 274 2.11 -24.34 3.02
C ALA A 274 2.82 -24.05 1.68
N ASN A 275 2.15 -24.31 0.55
CA ASN A 275 2.63 -24.13 -0.81
C ASN A 275 2.04 -22.92 -1.57
N ALA A 276 1.26 -22.03 -0.93
CA ALA A 276 0.79 -20.81 -1.60
C ALA A 276 1.96 -19.87 -1.92
N PRO A 277 1.98 -19.19 -3.08
CA PRO A 277 3.06 -18.25 -3.39
C PRO A 277 3.06 -17.13 -2.33
N PRO A 278 4.22 -16.81 -1.72
CA PRO A 278 4.30 -15.85 -0.62
C PRO A 278 4.03 -14.41 -1.08
N PHE A 279 4.12 -14.18 -2.39
CA PHE A 279 3.87 -12.93 -3.07
C PHE A 279 2.73 -13.13 -4.06
N LEU A 280 1.62 -12.42 -3.82
CA LEU A 280 0.49 -12.37 -4.74
C LEU A 280 0.37 -10.96 -5.27
N TYR A 281 0.58 -10.78 -6.57
CA TYR A 281 0.21 -9.54 -7.25
C TYR A 281 -1.29 -9.64 -7.63
N LEU A 282 -2.02 -8.54 -7.66
CA LEU A 282 -3.40 -8.45 -8.13
C LEU A 282 -3.55 -7.21 -8.99
N SER A 283 -3.67 -7.40 -10.30
CA SER A 283 -3.98 -6.36 -11.28
C SER A 283 -5.36 -6.67 -11.83
N LEU A 284 -6.34 -5.88 -11.42
CA LEU A 284 -7.67 -5.99 -11.97
C LEU A 284 -7.81 -4.99 -13.12
N PRO A 285 -8.20 -5.42 -14.33
CA PRO A 285 -8.88 -4.54 -15.26
C PRO A 285 -10.03 -3.85 -14.51
N SER A 286 -10.28 -2.58 -14.79
CA SER A 286 -11.33 -1.78 -14.14
C SER A 286 -12.73 -2.41 -14.23
N SER A 287 -12.92 -3.41 -15.11
CA SER A 287 -14.16 -4.14 -15.38
C SER A 287 -14.09 -5.65 -15.09
N ALA A 288 -12.96 -6.16 -14.58
CA ALA A 288 -12.84 -7.59 -14.31
C ALA A 288 -13.53 -7.96 -12.99
N PRO A 289 -14.24 -9.11 -12.91
CA PRO A 289 -14.71 -9.63 -11.65
C PRO A 289 -13.54 -9.80 -10.69
N LEU A 290 -13.76 -9.50 -9.40
CA LEU A 290 -12.78 -9.74 -8.36
C LEU A 290 -12.32 -11.20 -8.45
N PRO A 291 -11.00 -11.48 -8.31
CA PRO A 291 -10.51 -12.85 -8.39
C PRO A 291 -11.16 -13.64 -7.26
N SER A 292 -11.57 -14.88 -7.54
CA SER A 292 -12.16 -15.70 -6.50
C SER A 292 -11.14 -15.96 -5.38
N PRO A 293 -11.58 -16.26 -4.15
CA PRO A 293 -10.68 -16.71 -3.10
C PRO A 293 -9.81 -17.91 -3.50
N ALA A 294 -10.23 -18.70 -4.50
CA ALA A 294 -9.42 -19.78 -5.08
C ALA A 294 -8.31 -19.23 -5.99
N ASP A 295 -8.61 -18.27 -6.86
CA ASP A 295 -7.63 -17.60 -7.76
C ASP A 295 -6.55 -16.84 -6.97
N LEU A 296 -6.94 -16.25 -5.83
CA LEU A 296 -6.02 -15.63 -4.88
C LEU A 296 -5.10 -16.64 -4.20
N ARG A 297 -5.55 -17.90 -4.06
CA ARG A 297 -4.79 -18.98 -3.42
C ARG A 297 -3.84 -19.69 -4.39
N THR A 298 -4.20 -19.79 -5.67
CA THR A 298 -3.41 -20.45 -6.72
C THR A 298 -2.43 -19.53 -7.44
N GLY A 299 -2.55 -18.20 -7.27
CA GLY A 299 -1.67 -17.23 -7.94
C GLY A 299 -1.93 -17.09 -9.45
N THR A 300 -2.95 -17.76 -9.98
CA THR A 300 -3.35 -17.72 -11.40
C THR A 300 -3.83 -16.35 -11.86
N ALA A 301 -4.17 -15.47 -10.92
CA ALA A 301 -4.68 -14.13 -11.22
C ALA A 301 -3.60 -13.11 -11.63
N CYS A 302 -2.29 -13.40 -11.60
CA CYS A 302 -1.30 -12.34 -11.79
C CYS A 302 0.15 -12.71 -12.12
N THR A 303 0.71 -11.98 -13.09
CA THR A 303 2.15 -11.79 -13.26
C THR A 303 2.51 -10.29 -13.10
N PRO A 304 3.43 -9.94 -12.19
CA PRO A 304 3.98 -8.60 -12.13
C PRO A 304 4.77 -8.34 -13.43
N GLY A 305 4.42 -7.28 -14.16
CA GLY A 305 5.06 -6.96 -15.43
C GLY A 305 6.24 -5.99 -15.27
N GLY A 306 6.92 -5.67 -16.37
CA GLY A 306 8.00 -4.67 -16.38
C GLY A 306 9.26 -5.18 -15.68
N LEU A 307 9.72 -4.48 -14.63
CA LEU A 307 10.92 -4.84 -13.86
C LEU A 307 10.96 -6.32 -13.46
N PHE A 308 9.81 -6.89 -13.10
CA PHE A 308 9.70 -8.28 -12.63
C PHE A 308 9.76 -9.32 -13.76
N ASP A 309 9.60 -8.91 -15.02
CA ASP A 309 9.80 -9.77 -16.19
C ASP A 309 11.25 -9.73 -16.70
N SER A 310 12.07 -8.80 -16.19
CA SER A 310 13.44 -8.59 -16.66
C SER A 310 14.36 -9.78 -16.31
N GLU A 311 15.25 -10.13 -17.23
CA GLU A 311 16.31 -11.10 -16.96
C GLU A 311 17.27 -10.61 -15.88
N GLU A 312 17.46 -9.30 -15.79
CA GLU A 312 18.29 -8.64 -14.78
C GLU A 312 17.81 -8.97 -13.36
N VAL A 313 16.54 -8.73 -13.04
CA VAL A 313 15.99 -9.04 -11.71
C VAL A 313 16.05 -10.53 -11.42
N ARG A 314 15.79 -11.40 -12.43
CA ARG A 314 15.96 -12.85 -12.27
C ARG A 314 17.40 -13.23 -11.93
N ALA A 315 18.39 -12.67 -12.63
CA ALA A 315 19.79 -12.93 -12.37
C ALA A 315 20.26 -12.39 -11.01
N ARG A 316 19.84 -11.18 -10.64
CA ARG A 316 20.16 -10.56 -9.35
C ARG A 316 19.56 -11.33 -8.18
N THR A 317 18.28 -11.69 -8.26
CA THR A 317 17.62 -12.50 -7.23
C THR A 317 18.19 -13.92 -7.13
N ALA A 318 18.65 -14.52 -8.24
CA ALA A 318 19.35 -15.82 -8.19
C ALA A 318 20.71 -15.73 -7.48
N THR A 319 21.40 -14.59 -7.60
CA THR A 319 22.75 -14.41 -7.04
C THR A 319 22.73 -13.94 -5.58
N ALA A 320 21.92 -12.92 -5.27
CA ALA A 320 21.92 -12.22 -3.99
C ALA A 320 20.60 -12.32 -3.22
N GLY A 321 19.61 -13.06 -3.75
CA GLY A 321 18.26 -13.11 -3.19
C GLY A 321 17.53 -11.78 -3.27
N TRP A 322 16.34 -11.74 -2.67
CA TRP A 322 15.59 -10.48 -2.53
C TRP A 322 16.21 -9.52 -1.51
N ASP A 323 17.02 -10.02 -0.57
CA ASP A 323 17.75 -9.16 0.38
C ASP A 323 18.75 -8.27 -0.37
N GLY A 324 19.59 -8.84 -1.24
CA GLY A 324 20.52 -8.06 -2.05
C GLY A 324 19.83 -7.02 -2.94
N VAL A 325 18.73 -7.38 -3.59
CA VAL A 325 17.95 -6.44 -4.41
C VAL A 325 17.31 -5.35 -3.56
N ALA A 326 16.76 -5.68 -2.38
CA ALA A 326 16.21 -4.67 -1.48
C ALA A 326 17.30 -3.72 -0.96
N ARG A 327 18.50 -4.21 -0.65
CA ARG A 327 19.66 -3.40 -0.25
C ARG A 327 20.14 -2.48 -1.36
N GLU A 328 20.10 -2.93 -2.61
CA GLU A 328 20.42 -2.10 -3.77
C GLU A 328 19.41 -0.94 -3.94
N VAL A 329 18.12 -1.23 -3.76
CA VAL A 329 17.05 -0.24 -3.97
C VAL A 329 16.84 0.70 -2.78
N PHE A 330 16.93 0.20 -1.54
CA PHE A 330 16.61 0.94 -0.32
C PHE A 330 17.84 1.27 0.54
N GLY A 331 19.03 0.76 0.21
CA GLY A 331 20.23 0.96 1.02
C GLY A 331 20.14 0.33 2.41
N ARG A 332 20.65 1.05 3.42
CA ARG A 332 20.66 0.63 4.82
C ARG A 332 19.51 1.27 5.59
N TRP A 333 18.29 0.81 5.34
CA TRP A 333 17.07 1.41 5.91
C TRP A 333 17.03 1.41 7.44
N GLU A 334 17.70 0.46 8.10
CA GLU A 334 17.80 0.40 9.57
C GLU A 334 18.58 1.58 10.16
N GLU A 335 19.40 2.26 9.35
CA GLU A 335 20.20 3.40 9.76
C GLU A 335 19.46 4.72 9.65
N TRP A 336 18.26 4.76 9.05
CA TRP A 336 17.41 5.97 8.93
C TRP A 336 16.88 6.51 10.27
N THR A 337 17.38 5.95 11.37
CA THR A 337 17.15 6.35 12.76
C THR A 337 18.28 7.14 13.41
N ARG A 338 19.51 7.06 12.87
CA ARG A 338 20.71 7.53 13.58
C ARG A 338 21.07 9.00 13.30
N GLY A 339 20.31 9.68 12.45
CA GLY A 339 20.57 11.06 12.03
C GLY A 339 19.76 12.09 12.81
N ALA A 340 20.48 12.88 13.61
CA ALA A 340 20.05 14.03 14.41
C ALA A 340 19.25 13.68 15.69
N ALA A 341 20.01 13.46 16.76
CA ALA A 341 19.69 14.02 18.08
C ALA A 341 19.80 15.55 18.05
#